data_AF-K6ZNU7-F1
#
_entry.id   AF-K6ZNU7-F1
#
_cell.length_a   1.000
_cell.length_b   1.000
_cell.length_c   1.000
_cell.angle_alpha   90.00
_cell.angle_beta   90.00
_cell.angle_gamma   90.00
#
_symmetry.space_group_name_H-M   'P 1'
#
loop_
_entity.id
_entity.type
_entity.pdbx_description
1 polymer ?
#
loop_
_entity_poly.entity_id
_entity_poly.type
_entity_poly.pdbx_seq_one_letter_code
_entity_poly.pdbx_strand_id
1 'polypeptide(L)'
;MTKPLSHIVALCQTLAKEGKKPSVGLVRSRAVGKLSVPDAIKGIQSWQAQPNQVVEPNKEADTTSVEPATLEDRVAELEKQVLNLTQQLESLLANG
;
A
#
# COMPACT_ATOMS: atom_id res chain seq x y z
N MET A 1 5.40 11.21 -12.66
CA MET A 1 6.09 9.92 -12.56
C MET A 1 5.11 8.80 -12.88
N THR A 2 5.36 8.05 -13.95
CA THR A 2 4.58 6.87 -14.35
C THR A 2 4.93 5.71 -13.42
N LYS A 3 3.92 5.09 -12.80
CA LYS A 3 4.16 3.95 -11.90
C LYS A 3 4.63 2.73 -12.72
N PRO A 4 5.65 1.98 -12.25
CA PRO A 4 6.15 0.82 -12.96
C PRO A 4 5.09 -0.28 -13.02
N LEU A 5 4.99 -0.97 -14.17
CA LEU A 5 3.99 -2.02 -14.41
C LEU A 5 4.05 -3.15 -13.37
N SER A 6 5.25 -3.48 -12.87
CA SER A 6 5.48 -4.46 -11.80
C SER A 6 4.72 -4.14 -10.52
N HIS A 7 4.63 -2.86 -10.14
CA HIS A 7 3.88 -2.41 -8.97
C HIS A 7 2.37 -2.63 -9.13
N ILE A 8 1.85 -2.44 -10.35
CA ILE A 8 0.43 -2.65 -10.65
C ILE A 8 0.09 -4.14 -10.62
N VAL A 9 0.97 -4.99 -11.14
CA VAL A 9 0.83 -6.46 -11.07
C VAL A 9 0.84 -6.96 -9.62
N ALA A 10 1.73 -6.42 -8.78
CA ALA A 10 1.77 -6.76 -7.36
C ALA A 10 0.45 -6.41 -6.64
N LEU A 11 -0.14 -5.24 -6.94
CA LEU A 11 -1.46 -4.86 -6.43
C LEU A 11 -2.56 -5.83 -6.88
N CYS A 12 -2.53 -6.27 -8.14
CA CYS A 12 -3.46 -7.27 -8.66
C CYS A 12 -3.35 -8.61 -7.93
N GLN A 13 -2.14 -9.03 -7.58
CA GLN A 13 -1.90 -10.26 -6.82
C GLN A 13 -2.41 -10.18 -5.39
N THR A 14 -2.20 -9.05 -4.71
CA THR A 14 -2.76 -8.83 -3.37
C THR A 14 -4.29 -8.90 -3.40
N LEU A 15 -4.93 -8.26 -4.37
CA LEU A 15 -6.39 -8.32 -4.52
C LEU A 15 -6.87 -9.76 -4.78
N ALA A 16 -6.17 -10.52 -5.63
CA ALA A 16 -6.50 -11.91 -5.90
C ALA A 16 -6.32 -12.82 -4.67
N LYS A 17 -5.27 -12.61 -3.87
CA LYS A 17 -5.07 -13.29 -2.57
C LYS A 17 -6.17 -12.97 -1.56
N GLU A 18 -6.74 -11.76 -1.61
CA GLU A 18 -7.92 -11.37 -0.83
C GLU A 18 -9.24 -11.96 -1.38
N GLY A 19 -9.20 -12.79 -2.44
CA GLY A 19 -10.39 -13.33 -3.11
C GLY A 19 -11.13 -12.32 -3.99
N LYS A 20 -10.58 -11.11 -4.18
CA LYS A 20 -11.18 -10.06 -5.00
C LYS A 20 -10.59 -10.09 -6.40
N LYS A 21 -11.45 -10.15 -7.43
CA LYS A 21 -11.01 -10.05 -8.82
C LYS A 21 -10.45 -8.63 -9.07
N PRO A 22 -9.16 -8.47 -9.44
CA PRO A 22 -8.59 -7.15 -9.68
C PRO A 22 -9.29 -6.48 -10.87
N SER A 23 -9.76 -5.27 -10.64
CA SER A 23 -10.43 -4.42 -11.63
C SER A 23 -9.74 -3.06 -11.67
N VAL A 24 -9.93 -2.32 -12.76
CA VAL A 24 -9.33 -0.99 -12.92
C VAL A 24 -9.69 -0.08 -11.74
N GLY A 25 -10.93 -0.15 -11.23
CA GLY A 25 -11.37 0.61 -10.06
C GLY A 25 -10.67 0.20 -8.77
N LEU A 26 -10.57 -1.12 -8.49
CA LEU A 26 -9.93 -1.63 -7.28
C LEU A 26 -8.42 -1.35 -7.26
N VAL A 27 -7.75 -1.55 -8.40
CA VAL A 27 -6.31 -1.30 -8.53
C VAL A 27 -6.01 0.20 -8.38
N ARG A 28 -6.83 1.07 -8.97
CA ARG A 28 -6.69 2.54 -8.79
C ARG A 28 -7.01 2.99 -7.37
N SER A 29 -7.98 2.37 -6.69
CA SER A 29 -8.31 2.69 -5.30
C SER A 29 -7.21 2.27 -4.33
N ARG A 30 -6.53 1.14 -4.59
CA ARG A 30 -5.42 0.67 -3.74
C ARG A 30 -4.09 1.34 -4.08
N ALA A 31 -3.90 1.79 -5.32
CA ALA A 31 -2.71 2.53 -5.71
C ALA A 31 -2.67 3.91 -5.04
N VAL A 32 -1.65 4.18 -4.23
CA VAL A 32 -1.43 5.50 -3.62
C VAL A 32 -1.06 6.53 -4.69
N GLY A 33 -2.01 7.32 -5.18
CA GLY A 33 -1.80 8.39 -6.18
C GLY A 33 -2.54 8.20 -7.51
N LYS A 34 -2.44 9.18 -8.42
CA LYS A 34 -3.11 9.14 -9.73
C LYS A 34 -2.49 8.07 -10.64
N LEU A 35 -3.02 6.85 -10.58
CA LEU A 35 -2.76 5.81 -11.57
C LEU A 35 -3.60 6.05 -12.82
N SER A 36 -2.94 6.10 -13.98
CA SER A 36 -3.59 6.27 -15.28
C SER A 36 -4.34 5.00 -15.68
N VAL A 37 -5.49 5.17 -16.32
CA VAL A 37 -6.34 4.05 -16.78
C VAL A 37 -5.58 3.09 -17.73
N PRO A 38 -4.80 3.57 -18.72
CA PRO A 38 -4.00 2.71 -19.59
C PRO A 38 -2.98 1.87 -18.82
N ASP A 39 -2.33 2.44 -17.79
CA ASP A 39 -1.33 1.74 -16.99
C ASP A 39 -1.99 0.65 -16.12
N ALA A 40 -3.14 0.98 -15.51
CA ALA A 40 -3.93 0.01 -14.77
C ALA A 40 -4.38 -1.17 -15.65
N ILE A 41 -4.85 -0.89 -16.87
CA ILE A 41 -5.27 -1.92 -17.83
C ILE A 41 -4.08 -2.81 -18.21
N LYS A 42 -2.92 -2.22 -18.55
CA LYS A 42 -1.71 -2.98 -18.90
C LYS A 42 -1.25 -3.89 -17.75
N GLY A 43 -1.24 -3.39 -16.52
CA GLY A 43 -0.86 -4.19 -15.36
C GLY A 43 -1.86 -5.31 -15.05
N ILE A 44 -3.16 -5.06 -15.20
CA ILE A 44 -4.20 -6.10 -15.05
C ILE A 44 -4.08 -7.17 -16.14
N GLN A 45 -3.87 -6.78 -17.40
CA GLN A 45 -3.68 -7.72 -18.51
C GLN A 45 -2.43 -8.57 -18.33
N SER A 46 -1.32 -7.96 -17.91
CA SER A 46 -0.08 -8.67 -17.59
C SER A 46 -0.28 -9.68 -16.45
N TRP A 47 -1.01 -9.29 -15.39
CA TRP A 47 -1.36 -10.20 -14.31
C TRP A 47 -2.28 -11.33 -14.77
N GLN A 48 -3.29 -11.04 -15.59
CA GLN A 48 -4.21 -12.08 -16.12
C GLN A 48 -3.51 -13.08 -17.03
N ALA A 49 -2.52 -12.62 -17.81
CA ALA A 49 -1.71 -13.50 -18.64
C ALA A 49 -0.86 -14.46 -17.80
N GLN A 50 -0.39 -14.01 -16.63
CA GLN A 50 0.50 -14.78 -15.76
C GLN A 50 0.15 -14.58 -14.27
N PRO A 51 -0.98 -15.14 -13.79
CA PRO A 51 -1.50 -14.84 -12.44
C PRO A 51 -0.66 -15.44 -11.32
N ASN A 52 0.07 -16.52 -11.61
CA ASN A 52 0.97 -17.21 -10.68
C ASN A 52 2.42 -16.73 -10.76
N GLN A 53 2.72 -15.76 -11.61
CA GLN A 53 4.08 -15.24 -11.70
C GLN A 53 4.38 -14.45 -10.43
N VAL A 54 5.32 -14.93 -9.62
CA VAL A 54 5.75 -14.21 -8.42
C VAL A 54 6.49 -12.96 -8.88
N VAL A 55 5.78 -11.83 -8.92
CA VAL A 55 6.41 -10.53 -9.12
C VAL A 55 6.83 -10.08 -7.73
N GLU A 56 8.05 -10.46 -7.35
CA GLU A 56 8.75 -9.84 -6.24
C GLU A 56 8.64 -8.33 -6.46
N PRO A 57 8.00 -7.57 -5.55
CA PRO A 57 7.85 -6.14 -5.73
C PRO A 57 9.26 -5.57 -5.73
N ASN A 58 9.80 -5.25 -6.91
CA ASN A 58 11.10 -4.60 -7.01
C ASN A 58 10.98 -3.29 -6.24
N LYS A 59 11.62 -3.31 -5.08
CA LYS A 59 11.65 -2.26 -4.07
C LYS A 59 12.61 -1.19 -4.57
N GLU A 60 12.28 -0.56 -5.69
CA GLU A 60 12.99 0.65 -6.13
C GLU A 60 12.30 1.87 -5.52
N ALA A 61 12.78 2.11 -4.28
CA ALA A 61 12.96 3.40 -3.62
C ALA A 61 11.82 4.43 -3.72
N ASP A 62 11.00 4.44 -2.67
CA ASP A 62 10.89 5.68 -1.90
C ASP A 62 11.36 5.36 -0.47
N THR A 63 12.56 5.86 -0.19
CA THR A 63 13.28 6.05 1.08
C THR A 63 13.09 5.08 2.25
N THR A 64 14.25 4.58 2.70
CA THR A 64 14.52 3.96 4.00
C THR A 64 14.13 2.49 4.12
N SER A 65 15.14 1.66 3.83
CA SER A 65 15.26 0.34 4.41
C SER A 65 15.31 0.47 5.93
N VAL A 66 14.15 0.36 6.57
CA VAL A 66 14.09 -0.24 7.91
C VAL A 66 13.71 -1.70 7.65
N GLU A 67 14.30 -2.63 8.41
CA GLU A 67 13.78 -4.00 8.52
C GLU A 67 12.25 -3.99 8.58
N PRO A 68 11.55 -5.04 8.11
CA PRO A 68 10.13 -5.16 8.39
C PRO A 68 10.00 -5.13 9.91
N ALA A 69 9.61 -3.96 10.45
CA ALA A 69 9.46 -3.73 11.87
C ALA A 69 8.62 -4.88 12.41
N THR A 70 9.16 -5.56 13.41
CA THR A 70 8.49 -6.69 14.03
C THR A 70 7.11 -6.23 14.50
N LEU A 71 6.19 -7.16 14.72
CA LEU A 71 4.85 -6.76 15.17
C LEU A 71 4.93 -5.96 16.47
N GLU A 72 5.92 -6.30 17.30
CA GLU A 72 6.31 -5.65 18.54
C GLU A 72 6.77 -4.21 18.31
N ASP A 73 7.67 -3.97 17.34
CA ASP A 73 8.13 -2.60 17.00
C ASP A 73 6.99 -1.73 16.47
N ARG A 74 6.08 -2.32 15.68
CA ARG A 74 4.91 -1.62 15.16
C ARG A 74 3.91 -1.29 16.26
N VAL A 75 3.71 -2.19 17.22
CA VAL A 75 2.85 -1.96 18.37
C VAL A 75 3.42 -0.85 19.25
N ALA A 76 4.73 -0.86 19.54
CA ALA A 76 5.38 0.18 20.33
C ALA A 76 5.26 1.58 19.70
N GLU A 77 5.43 1.66 18.37
CA GLU A 77 5.28 2.93 17.66
C GLU A 77 3.82 3.41 17.64
N LEU A 78 2.85 2.51 17.50
CA LEU A 78 1.43 2.85 17.58
C LEU A 78 1.02 3.33 18.98
N GLU A 79 1.50 2.67 20.04
CA GLU A 79 1.25 3.08 21.43
C GLU A 79 1.78 4.49 21.71
N LYS A 80 2.99 4.80 21.21
CA LYS A 80 3.58 6.13 21.31
C LYS A 80 2.74 7.18 20.57
N GLN A 81 2.23 6.86 19.38
CA GLN A 81 1.36 7.77 18.63
C GLN A 81 0.02 8.00 19.35
N VAL A 82 -0.59 6.95 19.90
CA VAL A 82 -1.82 7.06 20.69
C VAL A 82 -1.62 7.95 21.92
N LEU A 83 -0.50 7.79 22.63
CA LEU A 83 -0.19 8.61 23.80
C LEU A 83 -0.03 10.09 23.41
N ASN A 84 0.71 10.36 22.33
CA ASN A 84 0.92 11.73 21.86
C ASN A 84 -0.38 12.40 21.41
N LEU A 85 -1.24 11.67 20.69
CA LEU A 85 -2.54 12.19 20.25
C LEU A 85 -3.50 12.40 21.42
N THR A 86 -3.55 11.48 22.39
CA THR A 86 -4.37 11.64 23.60
C THR A 86 -3.97 12.89 24.38
N GLN A 87 -2.67 13.13 24.52
CA GLN A 87 -2.15 14.28 25.25
C GLN A 87 -2.41 15.61 24.53
N GLN A 88 -2.39 15.60 23.19
CA GLN A 88 -2.83 16.75 22.38
C GLN A 88 -4.33 17.01 22.55
N LEU A 89 -5.16 15.96 22.55
CA LEU A 89 -6.60 16.08 22.76
C LEU A 89 -6.90 16.63 24.16
N GLU A 90 -6.24 16.13 25.21
CA GLU A 90 -6.37 16.67 26.57
C GLU A 90 -5.97 18.15 26.63
N SER A 91 -4.88 18.53 25.96
CA SER A 91 -4.44 19.93 25.92
C SER A 91 -5.42 20.86 25.19
N LEU A 92 -6.10 20.34 24.16
CA LEU A 92 -7.16 21.08 23.45
C LEU A 92 -8.44 21.16 24.28
N LEU A 93 -8.80 20.08 24.96
CA LEU A 93 -9.99 20.01 25.82
C LEU A 93 -9.81 20.80 27.13
N ALA A 94 -8.59 20.95 27.64
CA ALA A 94 -8.29 21.75 28.83
C ALA A 94 -8.20 23.26 28.56
N ASN A 95 -8.06 23.67 27.30
CA ASN A 95 -8.00 25.07 26.87
C ASN A 95 -9.31 25.57 26.22
N GLY A 96 -10.40 24.79 26.30
CA GLY A 96 -11.75 25.17 25.90
C GLY A 96 -12.67 25.27 27.11
#